data_AF-A0A1R4HU04-F1
#
_entry.id   AF-A0A1R4HU04-F1
#
_cell.length_a   1.000
_cell.length_b   1.000
_cell.length_c   1.000
_cell.angle_alpha   90.00
_cell.angle_beta   90.00
_cell.angle_gamma   90.00
#
_symmetry.space_group_name_H-M   'P 1'
#
loop_
_entity.id
_entity.type
_entity.pdbx_description
1 polymer ?
#
loop_
_entity_poly.entity_id
_entity_poly.type
_entity_poly.pdbx_seq_one_letter_code
_entity_poly.pdbx_strand_id
1 'polypeptide(L)' 'MSTSWRQRWQEGRIGFHLSQPHPALLEYWPTLGVEQGTKVLVPLCGKSLDMR' A
#
# COMPACT_ATOMS: atom_id res chain seq x y z
N MET A 1 -12.17 24.29 -0.74
CA MET A 1 -12.75 23.11 -1.42
C MET A 1 -11.90 21.90 -1.07
N SER A 2 -12.33 21.07 -0.11
CA SER A 2 -11.64 19.83 0.25
C SER A 2 -11.66 18.88 -0.96
N THR A 3 -10.53 18.63 -1.59
CA THR A 3 -10.48 17.67 -2.70
C THR A 3 -10.74 16.28 -2.13
N SER A 4 -11.85 15.65 -2.51
CA SER A 4 -12.21 14.31 -2.01
C SER A 4 -11.25 13.27 -2.60
N TRP A 5 -10.67 12.42 -1.75
CA TRP A 5 -9.86 11.28 -2.19
C TRP A 5 -10.62 10.43 -3.22
N ARG A 6 -11.93 10.24 -3.04
CA ARG A 6 -12.78 9.47 -3.99
C ARG A 6 -12.77 10.07 -5.40
N GLN A 7 -12.81 11.39 -5.53
CA GLN A 7 -12.76 12.06 -6.84
C GLN A 7 -11.40 11.85 -7.52
N ARG A 8 -10.29 11.92 -6.77
CA ARG A 8 -8.95 11.64 -7.31
C ARG A 8 -8.86 10.22 -7.86
N TRP A 9 -9.45 9.25 -7.17
CA TRP A 9 -9.52 7.86 -7.64
C TRP A 9 -10.33 7.72 -8.92
N GLN A 10 -11.51 8.36 -9.00
CA GLN A 10 -12.37 8.34 -10.19
C GLN A 10 -11.67 8.94 -11.42
N GLU A 11 -10.91 10.02 -11.21
CA GLU A 11 -10.15 10.71 -12.26
C GLU A 11 -8.79 10.07 -12.56
N GLY A 12 -8.44 8.94 -11.93
CA GLY A 12 -7.16 8.26 -12.13
C GLY A 12 -5.94 9.05 -11.61
N ARG A 13 -6.14 10.07 -10.76
CA ARG A 13 -5.08 10.89 -10.14
C ARG A 13 -4.44 10.17 -8.95
N ILE A 14 -3.88 8.99 -9.23
CA ILE A 14 -3.34 8.03 -8.26
C ILE A 14 -1.82 7.87 -8.36
N GLY A 15 -1.09 8.98 -8.55
CA GLY A 15 0.39 8.97 -8.66
C GLY A 15 1.14 8.44 -7.43
N PHE A 16 0.44 8.18 -6.32
CA PHE A 16 0.96 7.49 -5.14
C PHE A 16 1.01 5.96 -5.28
N HIS A 17 0.38 5.39 -6.31
CA HIS A 17 0.39 3.95 -6.55
C HIS A 17 1.71 3.51 -7.20
N LEU A 18 2.37 2.53 -6.59
CA LEU A 18 3.48 1.80 -7.21
C LEU A 18 2.95 0.60 -7.99
N SER A 19 3.42 0.42 -9.22
CA SER A 19 3.08 -0.74 -10.07
C SER A 19 3.84 -2.01 -9.70
N GLN A 20 4.66 -1.97 -8.64
CA GLN A 20 5.42 -3.07 -8.07
C GLN A 20 5.32 -2.98 -6.53
N PRO A 21 5.61 -4.08 -5.79
CA PRO A 21 5.70 -4.03 -4.33
C PRO A 21 6.67 -2.94 -3.86
N HIS A 22 6.41 -2.36 -2.69
CA HIS A 22 7.22 -1.27 -2.17
C HIS A 22 8.67 -1.76 -1.90
N PRO A 23 9.72 -1.14 -2.48
CA PRO A 23 11.09 -1.65 -2.37
C PRO A 23 11.57 -1.82 -0.92
N ALA A 24 11.26 -0.86 -0.05
CA ALA A 24 11.60 -0.96 1.37
C ALA A 24 10.89 -2.13 2.09
N LEU A 25 9.71 -2.53 1.65
CA LEU A 25 9.03 -3.69 2.23
C LEU A 25 9.78 -4.97 1.84
N LEU A 26 10.21 -5.09 0.58
CA LEU A 26 11.05 -6.22 0.16
C LEU A 26 12.37 -6.29 0.94
N GLU A 27 13.00 -5.14 1.20
CA GLU A 27 14.29 -5.07 1.90
C GLU A 27 14.15 -5.37 3.41
N TYR A 28 13.19 -4.73 4.08
CA TYR A 28 13.13 -4.75 5.54
C TYR A 28 12.15 -5.77 6.12
N TRP A 29 11.20 -6.30 5.35
CA TRP A 29 10.23 -7.27 5.86
C TRP A 29 10.88 -8.51 6.51
N PRO A 30 11.91 -9.14 5.92
CA PRO A 30 12.57 -10.29 6.55
C PRO A 30 13.20 -9.96 7.90
N THR A 31 13.59 -8.71 8.14
CA THR A 31 14.22 -8.27 9.39
C THR A 31 13.23 -8.11 10.55
N LEU A 32 11.92 -8.05 10.25
CA LEU A 32 10.89 -7.92 11.28
C LEU A 32 10.69 -9.23 12.06
N GLY A 33 11.16 -10.36 11.54
CA GLY A 33 11.05 -11.66 12.21
C GLY A 33 9.61 -12.09 12.50
N VAL A 34 8.64 -11.61 11.70
CA VAL A 34 7.22 -11.90 11.92
C VAL A 34 6.90 -13.35 11.59
N GLU A 35 6.11 -13.98 12.46
CA GLU A 35 5.67 -15.36 12.25
C GLU A 35 4.74 -15.46 11.05
N GLN A 36 4.78 -16.59 10.35
CA GLN A 36 3.87 -16.86 9.24
C GLN A 36 2.42 -16.84 9.73
N GLY A 37 1.54 -16.15 8.99
CA GLY A 37 0.13 -16.00 9.36
C GLY A 37 -0.16 -14.85 10.32
N THR A 38 0.87 -14.08 10.73
CA THR A 38 0.69 -12.82 11.47
C THR A 38 -0.24 -11.88 10.72
N LYS A 39 -1.27 -11.37 11.41
CA LYS A 39 -2.19 -10.39 10.83
C LYS A 39 -1.53 -9.01 10.82
N VAL A 40 -1.52 -8.37 9.66
CA VAL A 40 -0.95 -7.02 9.49
C VAL A 40 -2.04 -6.04 9.05
N LEU A 41 -2.07 -4.88 9.70
CA LEU A 41 -2.93 -3.77 9.33
C LEU A 41 -2.21 -2.87 8.33
N VAL A 42 -2.82 -2.66 7.16
CA VAL A 42 -2.34 -1.70 6.16
C VAL A 42 -3.36 -0.57 6.04
N PRO A 43 -3.19 0.54 6.77
CA PRO A 43 -4.16 1.64 6.76
C PRO A 43 -4.15 2.35 5.41
N LEU A 44 -5.35 2.72 4.93
CA LEU A 44 -5.52 3.43 3.65
C LEU A 44 -4.84 2.72 2.47
N CYS A 45 -4.88 1.37 2.45
CA CYS A 45 -4.10 0.53 1.53
C CYS A 45 -4.34 0.77 0.04
N GLY A 46 -5.44 1.44 -0.33
CA GLY A 46 -5.78 1.74 -1.71
C GLY A 46 -5.81 0.46 -2.56
N LYS A 47 -4.88 0.36 -3.51
CA LYS A 47 -4.68 -0.81 -4.38
C LYS A 47 -3.27 -1.38 -4.27
N SER A 48 -2.66 -1.33 -3.08
CA SER A 48 -1.29 -1.81 -2.88
C SER A 48 -1.12 -3.26 -3.36
N LEU A 49 0.00 -3.51 -4.05
CA LEU A 49 0.40 -4.87 -4.45
C LEU A 49 1.03 -5.65 -3.29
N ASP A 50 1.37 -4.97 -2.20
CA ASP A 50 1.97 -5.58 -1.00
C ASP A 50 0.98 -6.50 -0.25
N MET A 51 -0.31 -6.47 -0.60
CA MET A 51 -1.37 -7.26 0.03
C MET A 51 -1.76 -8.54 -0.74
N ARG A 52 -1.04 -8.88 -1.82
CA ARG A 52 -1.37 -10.03 -2.70
C ARG A 52 -0.60 -11.29 -2.35
#